data_AF-A0A1C6JBG1-F1
#
_entry.id   AF-A0A1C6JBG1-F1
#
_cell.length_a   1.000
_cell.length_b   1.000
_cell.length_c   1.000
_cell.angle_alpha   90.00
_cell.angle_beta   90.00
_cell.angle_gamma   90.00
#
_symmetry.space_group_name_H-M   'P 1'
#
loop_
_entity.id
_entity.type
_entity.pdbx_description
1 polymer ?
#
loop_
_entity_poly.entity_id
_entity_poly.type
_entity_poly.pdbx_seq_one_letter_code
_entity_poly.pdbx_strand_id
1 'polypeptide(L)'
;MKLEELCAAVQEARYYNERFTRREYTSAFRTYTERFGPLYMEAVRETAEDPDGRRVLAEQLLDLLEAGWKRQRPWNRTMVQAREKQMLVTYLSPMLLGLEEPLCQELAERLRDGWNTRRPKDIYNITTYARLQEGFRNVILGIDITGWQKRREEES
;
A
#
# COMPACT_ATOMS: atom_id res chain seq x y z
N MET A 1 -0.64 -21.26 -0.43
CA MET A 1 0.03 -19.94 -0.35
C MET A 1 1.37 -19.91 0.44
N LYS A 2 2.39 -19.18 -0.05
CA LYS A 2 3.62 -18.82 0.70
C LYS A 2 3.55 -17.36 1.13
N LEU A 3 3.34 -17.12 2.42
CA LEU A 3 3.13 -15.79 3.00
C LEU A 3 4.34 -14.86 2.81
N GLU A 4 5.54 -15.42 2.70
CA GLU A 4 6.79 -14.69 2.46
C GLU A 4 6.80 -14.01 1.09
N GLU A 5 6.22 -14.63 0.06
CA GLU A 5 6.14 -14.08 -1.30
C GLU A 5 5.19 -12.87 -1.34
N LEU A 6 4.12 -12.89 -0.55
CA LEU A 6 3.23 -11.74 -0.34
C LEU A 6 3.95 -10.63 0.43
N CYS A 7 4.67 -10.96 1.51
CA CYS A 7 5.43 -9.97 2.28
C CYS A 7 6.52 -9.27 1.45
N ALA A 8 7.10 -9.93 0.46
CA ALA A 8 8.07 -9.31 -0.45
C ALA A 8 7.49 -8.07 -1.18
N ALA A 9 6.17 -8.05 -1.42
CA ALA A 9 5.46 -6.92 -2.02
C ALA A 9 5.56 -5.64 -1.16
N VAL A 10 5.85 -5.78 0.13
CA VAL A 10 6.04 -4.65 1.06
C VAL A 10 7.52 -4.46 1.39
N GLN A 11 8.27 -5.56 1.54
CA GLN A 11 9.67 -5.52 1.99
C GLN A 11 10.65 -5.04 0.92
N GLU A 12 10.31 -5.11 -0.38
CA GLU A 12 11.08 -4.50 -1.47
C GLU A 12 10.94 -2.95 -1.52
N ALA A 13 10.62 -2.33 -0.37
CA ALA A 13 10.30 -0.93 -0.23
C ALA A 13 11.36 0.01 -0.79
N ARG A 14 12.66 -0.32 -0.67
CA ARG A 14 13.71 0.55 -1.21
C ARG A 14 13.56 0.75 -2.72
N TYR A 15 13.39 -0.34 -3.47
CA TYR A 15 13.35 -0.30 -4.93
C TYR A 15 12.14 0.49 -5.46
N TYR A 16 10.97 0.30 -4.86
CA TYR A 16 9.73 0.93 -5.31
C TYR A 16 9.52 2.34 -4.76
N ASN A 17 9.94 2.62 -3.51
CA ASN A 17 9.81 3.96 -2.94
C ASN A 17 10.72 4.98 -3.66
N GLU A 18 11.92 4.58 -4.10
CA GLU A 18 12.79 5.44 -4.92
C GLU A 18 12.13 5.84 -6.25
N ARG A 19 11.18 5.03 -6.75
CA ARG A 19 10.42 5.25 -8.00
C ARG A 19 9.04 5.87 -7.78
N PHE A 20 8.68 6.22 -6.55
CA PHE A 20 7.44 6.94 -6.26
C PHE A 20 7.59 8.43 -6.64
N THR A 21 7.72 8.67 -7.94
CA THR A 21 7.92 9.99 -8.54
C THR A 21 6.95 10.17 -9.71
N ARG A 22 6.65 11.42 -10.08
CA ARG A 22 5.80 11.73 -11.25
C ARG A 22 6.28 11.05 -12.54
N ARG A 23 7.59 10.84 -12.69
CA ARG A 23 8.19 10.26 -13.90
C ARG A 23 8.07 8.74 -13.95
N GLU A 24 8.31 8.07 -12.83
CA GLU A 24 8.51 6.61 -12.82
C GLU A 24 7.33 5.83 -12.22
N TYR A 25 6.47 6.48 -11.43
CA TYR A 25 5.46 5.78 -10.65
C TYR A 25 4.49 4.96 -11.52
N THR A 26 4.04 5.49 -12.66
CA THR A 26 3.14 4.76 -13.58
C THR A 26 3.75 3.43 -14.04
N SER A 27 5.01 3.44 -14.51
CA SER A 27 5.69 2.23 -14.96
C SER A 27 6.03 1.28 -13.82
N ALA A 28 6.43 1.83 -12.67
CA ALA A 28 6.76 1.04 -11.48
C ALA A 28 5.51 0.36 -10.92
N PHE A 29 4.38 1.06 -10.87
CA PHE A 29 3.10 0.53 -10.40
C PHE A 29 2.60 -0.59 -11.32
N ARG A 30 2.65 -0.41 -12.64
CA ARG A 30 2.30 -1.48 -13.59
C ARG A 30 3.15 -2.74 -13.36
N THR A 31 4.48 -2.59 -13.29
CA THR A 31 5.40 -3.70 -13.05
C THR A 31 5.14 -4.39 -11.71
N TYR A 32 4.85 -3.60 -10.67
CA TYR A 32 4.48 -4.09 -9.35
C TYR A 32 3.19 -4.92 -9.40
N THR A 33 2.14 -4.40 -10.05
CA THR A 33 0.85 -5.09 -10.19
C THR A 33 0.96 -6.36 -11.01
N GLU A 34 1.72 -6.37 -12.11
CA GLU A 34 1.98 -7.57 -12.91
C GLU A 34 2.65 -8.67 -12.08
N ARG A 35 3.57 -8.28 -11.18
CA ARG A 35 4.31 -9.24 -10.34
C ARG A 35 3.50 -9.75 -9.15
N PHE A 36 2.85 -8.87 -8.40
CA PHE A 36 2.24 -9.22 -7.12
C PHE A 36 0.72 -9.40 -7.18
N GLY A 37 0.04 -8.81 -8.17
CA GLY A 37 -1.40 -8.90 -8.33
C GLY A 37 -1.93 -10.34 -8.35
N PRO A 38 -1.38 -11.24 -9.21
CA PRO A 38 -1.78 -12.64 -9.25
C PRO A 38 -1.64 -13.36 -7.91
N LEU A 39 -0.56 -13.10 -7.17
CA LEU A 39 -0.30 -13.73 -5.88
C LEU A 39 -1.36 -13.33 -4.83
N TYR A 40 -1.73 -12.04 -4.80
CA TYR A 40 -2.75 -11.57 -3.88
C TYR A 40 -4.15 -12.03 -4.27
N MET A 41 -4.48 -12.13 -5.57
CA MET A 41 -5.76 -12.69 -6.04
C MET A 41 -5.90 -14.17 -5.66
N GLU A 42 -4.84 -14.96 -5.83
CA GLU A 42 -4.81 -16.37 -5.40
C GLU A 42 -5.00 -16.47 -3.88
N ALA A 43 -4.24 -15.68 -3.12
CA ALA A 43 -4.32 -15.66 -1.66
C ALA A 43 -5.73 -15.35 -1.14
N VAL A 44 -6.42 -14.33 -1.68
CA VAL A 44 -7.77 -14.02 -1.21
C VAL A 44 -8.80 -15.09 -1.61
N ARG A 45 -8.61 -15.76 -2.75
CA ARG A 45 -9.46 -16.89 -3.17
C ARG A 45 -9.31 -18.09 -2.25
N GLU A 46 -8.09 -18.41 -1.80
CA GLU A 46 -7.86 -19.45 -0.79
C GLU A 46 -8.61 -19.15 0.53
N THR A 47 -8.89 -17.87 0.81
CA THR A 47 -9.61 -17.43 2.02
C THR A 47 -11.13 -17.25 1.82
N ALA A 48 -11.69 -17.61 0.66
CA ALA A 48 -13.07 -17.28 0.32
C ALA A 48 -14.12 -18.07 1.15
N GLU A 49 -13.79 -19.30 1.56
CA GLU A 49 -14.74 -20.17 2.30
C GLU A 49 -14.83 -19.85 3.80
N ASP A 50 -13.79 -19.25 4.37
CA ASP A 50 -13.74 -18.88 5.79
C ASP A 50 -14.15 -17.40 5.94
N PRO A 51 -15.27 -17.06 6.61
CA PRO A 51 -15.66 -15.66 6.82
C PRO A 51 -14.57 -14.77 7.43
N ASP A 52 -13.67 -15.33 8.24
CA ASP A 52 -12.56 -14.63 8.89
C ASP A 52 -11.24 -14.68 8.09
N GLY A 53 -11.17 -15.44 7.00
CA GLY A 53 -9.92 -15.76 6.31
C GLY A 53 -9.12 -14.53 5.85
N ARG A 54 -9.78 -13.48 5.35
CA ARG A 54 -9.10 -12.21 4.97
C ARG A 54 -8.53 -11.47 6.17
N ARG A 55 -9.22 -11.50 7.32
CA ARG A 55 -8.73 -10.90 8.57
C ARG A 55 -7.49 -11.64 9.05
N VAL A 56 -7.53 -12.97 9.07
CA VAL A 56 -6.38 -13.81 9.45
C VAL A 56 -5.20 -13.57 8.52
N LEU A 57 -5.41 -13.53 7.21
CA LEU A 57 -4.36 -13.23 6.23
C LEU A 57 -3.71 -11.85 6.48
N ALA A 58 -4.53 -10.82 6.73
CA ALA A 58 -4.02 -9.49 7.04
C ALA A 58 -3.19 -9.48 8.34
N GLU A 59 -3.67 -10.14 9.40
CA GLU A 59 -2.96 -10.26 10.68
C GLU A 59 -1.62 -10.98 10.51
N GLN A 60 -1.59 -12.09 9.76
CA GLN A 60 -0.38 -12.85 9.46
C GLN A 60 0.66 -12.03 8.67
N LEU A 61 0.22 -11.28 7.66
CA LEU A 61 1.10 -10.36 6.92
C LEU A 61 1.72 -9.31 7.86
N LEU A 62 0.90 -8.67 8.70
CA LEU A 62 1.39 -7.67 9.65
C LEU A 62 2.34 -8.27 10.69
N ASP A 63 2.09 -9.49 11.15
CA ASP A 63 2.97 -10.21 12.09
C ASP A 63 4.35 -10.50 11.47
N LEU A 64 4.37 -10.90 10.19
CA LEU A 64 5.64 -11.11 9.47
C LEU A 64 6.43 -9.82 9.29
N LEU A 65 5.77 -8.70 8.94
CA LEU A 65 6.44 -7.40 8.83
C LEU A 65 7.04 -6.98 10.18
N GLU A 66 6.27 -7.12 11.26
CA GLU A 66 6.73 -6.81 12.61
C GLU A 66 7.91 -7.69 13.06
N ALA A 67 7.85 -8.98 12.77
CA ALA A 67 8.96 -9.89 13.01
C ALA A 67 10.20 -9.45 12.21
N GLY A 68 10.02 -8.99 10.96
CA GLY A 68 11.05 -8.39 10.13
C GLY A 68 11.73 -7.20 10.80
N TRP A 69 10.95 -6.25 11.32
CA TRP A 69 11.48 -5.05 11.98
C TRP A 69 12.16 -5.36 13.31
N LYS A 70 11.66 -6.35 14.06
CA LYS A 70 12.31 -6.82 15.30
C LYS A 70 13.71 -7.35 15.03
N ARG A 71 13.92 -8.00 13.87
CA ARG A 71 15.23 -8.49 13.41
C ARG A 71 16.16 -7.37 12.89
N GLN A 72 15.63 -6.19 12.54
CA GLN A 72 16.46 -5.07 12.11
C GLN A 72 17.29 -4.52 13.26
N ARG A 73 18.45 -3.94 12.92
CA ARG A 73 19.25 -3.19 13.88
C ARG A 73 18.43 -2.03 14.46
N PRO A 74 18.54 -1.71 15.78
CA PRO A 74 17.66 -0.73 16.42
C PRO A 74 17.61 0.64 15.72
N TRP A 75 18.73 1.13 15.21
CA TRP A 75 18.83 2.40 14.50
C TRP A 75 18.21 2.41 13.09
N ASN A 76 17.97 1.24 12.49
CA ASN A 76 17.34 1.12 11.18
C ASN A 76 15.83 0.83 11.27
N ARG A 77 15.36 0.35 12.43
CA ARG A 77 14.00 -0.18 12.61
C ARG A 77 12.92 0.80 12.17
N THR A 78 12.98 2.03 12.67
CA THR A 78 11.98 3.08 12.37
C THR A 78 11.97 3.45 10.89
N MET A 79 13.15 3.54 10.26
CA MET A 79 13.27 3.83 8.83
C MET A 79 12.65 2.71 7.98
N VAL A 80 12.93 1.44 8.32
CA VAL A 80 12.37 0.29 7.60
C VAL A 80 10.84 0.26 7.73
N GLN A 81 10.33 0.44 8.96
CA GLN A 81 8.89 0.51 9.20
C GLN A 81 8.22 1.63 8.39
N ALA A 82 8.81 2.83 8.34
CA ALA A 82 8.26 3.94 7.57
C ALA A 82 8.24 3.65 6.05
N ARG A 83 9.29 3.01 5.53
CA ARG A 83 9.36 2.61 4.11
C ARG A 83 8.34 1.54 3.76
N GLU A 84 8.15 0.56 4.64
CA GLU A 84 7.16 -0.49 4.45
C GLU A 84 5.73 0.04 4.60
N LYS A 85 5.47 0.96 5.53
CA LYS A 85 4.21 1.73 5.58
C LYS A 85 3.96 2.45 4.26
N GLN A 86 4.97 3.12 3.71
CA GLN A 86 4.84 3.81 2.43
C GLN A 86 4.43 2.83 1.31
N MET A 87 5.01 1.63 1.26
CA MET A 87 4.60 0.59 0.30
C MET A 87 3.14 0.18 0.45
N LEU A 88 2.65 0.01 1.68
CA LEU A 88 1.24 -0.29 1.93
C LEU A 88 0.32 0.78 1.33
N VAL A 89 0.70 2.05 1.46
CA VAL A 89 -0.08 3.20 1.01
C VAL A 89 0.02 3.43 -0.50
N THR A 90 1.23 3.36 -1.06
CA THR A 90 1.50 3.84 -2.44
C THR A 90 1.49 2.74 -3.49
N TYR A 91 1.63 1.48 -3.11
CA TYR A 91 1.65 0.35 -4.04
C TYR A 91 0.62 -0.72 -3.69
N LEU A 92 0.68 -1.30 -2.48
CA LEU A 92 -0.12 -2.47 -2.15
C LEU A 92 -1.63 -2.16 -2.12
N SER A 93 -2.07 -1.18 -1.32
CA SER A 93 -3.51 -0.87 -1.21
C SER A 93 -4.09 -0.40 -2.56
N PRO A 94 -3.45 0.52 -3.32
CA PRO A 94 -3.94 0.90 -4.63
C PRO A 94 -3.99 -0.26 -5.63
N MET A 95 -3.04 -1.21 -5.56
CA MET A 95 -3.07 -2.41 -6.38
C MET A 95 -4.28 -3.26 -6.01
N LEU A 96 -4.46 -3.59 -4.72
CA LEU A 96 -5.58 -4.40 -4.25
C LEU A 96 -6.95 -3.83 -4.64
N LEU A 97 -7.10 -2.50 -4.57
CA LEU A 97 -8.32 -1.81 -5.01
C LEU A 97 -8.53 -1.82 -6.53
N GLY A 98 -7.46 -2.02 -7.31
CA GLY A 98 -7.51 -2.05 -8.78
C GLY A 98 -7.63 -3.46 -9.37
N LEU A 99 -7.58 -4.49 -8.53
CA LEU A 99 -7.77 -5.89 -8.96
C LEU A 99 -9.27 -6.19 -9.10
N GLU A 100 -9.60 -7.11 -10.00
CA GLU A 100 -10.99 -7.45 -10.32
C GLU A 100 -11.69 -8.24 -9.21
N GLU A 101 -10.92 -8.92 -8.35
CA GLU A 101 -11.42 -9.78 -7.28
C GLU A 101 -11.96 -8.93 -6.11
N PRO A 102 -13.27 -8.95 -5.80
CA PRO A 102 -13.86 -8.09 -4.76
C PRO A 102 -13.25 -8.31 -3.37
N LEU A 103 -12.78 -9.53 -3.09
CA LEU A 103 -12.13 -9.86 -1.82
C LEU A 103 -10.78 -9.15 -1.63
N CYS A 104 -10.14 -8.66 -2.70
CA CYS A 104 -8.93 -7.84 -2.58
C CYS A 104 -9.19 -6.50 -1.90
N GLN A 105 -10.34 -5.88 -2.14
CA GLN A 105 -10.72 -4.65 -1.43
C GLN A 105 -10.91 -4.94 0.07
N GLU A 106 -11.61 -6.02 0.43
CA GLU A 106 -11.76 -6.40 1.84
C GLU A 106 -10.39 -6.60 2.50
N LEU A 107 -9.46 -7.30 1.84
CA LEU A 107 -8.11 -7.50 2.36
C LEU A 107 -7.38 -6.17 2.60
N ALA A 108 -7.49 -5.20 1.69
CA ALA A 108 -6.88 -3.88 1.87
C ALA A 108 -7.44 -3.17 3.11
N GLU A 109 -8.76 -3.25 3.34
CA GLU A 109 -9.43 -2.70 4.51
C GLU A 109 -8.97 -3.39 5.81
N ARG A 110 -8.86 -4.73 5.83
CA ARG A 110 -8.35 -5.48 6.98
C ARG A 110 -6.90 -5.14 7.29
N LEU A 111 -6.04 -4.98 6.28
CA LEU A 111 -4.66 -4.55 6.46
C LEU A 111 -4.57 -3.14 7.06
N ARG A 112 -5.43 -2.22 6.63
CA ARG A 112 -5.50 -0.86 7.18
C ARG A 112 -5.92 -0.88 8.64
N ASP A 113 -7.00 -1.59 8.95
CA ASP A 113 -7.57 -1.62 10.30
C ASP A 113 -6.62 -2.33 11.28
N GLY A 114 -6.02 -3.43 10.84
CA GLY A 114 -4.99 -4.14 11.60
C GLY A 114 -3.78 -3.27 11.88
N TRP A 115 -3.27 -2.54 10.88
CA TRP A 115 -2.16 -1.60 11.10
C TRP A 115 -2.54 -0.50 12.09
N ASN A 116 -3.68 0.17 11.87
CA ASN A 116 -4.10 1.32 12.66
C ASN A 116 -4.39 0.93 14.12
N THR A 117 -4.93 -0.26 14.35
CA THR A 117 -5.13 -0.81 15.70
C THR A 117 -3.80 -1.02 16.42
N ARG A 118 -2.81 -1.58 15.74
CA ARG A 118 -1.47 -1.83 16.32
C ARG A 118 -0.64 -0.55 16.45
N ARG A 119 -0.93 0.48 15.65
CA ARG A 119 -0.13 1.72 15.51
C ARG A 119 -1.01 2.97 15.48
N PRO A 120 -1.71 3.30 16.58
CA PRO A 120 -2.61 4.46 16.61
C PRO A 120 -1.90 5.80 16.44
N LYS A 121 -0.58 5.88 16.70
CA LYS A 121 0.23 7.08 16.50
C LYS A 121 0.82 7.22 15.09
N ASP A 122 0.65 6.21 14.25
CA ASP A 122 1.25 6.15 12.90
C ASP A 122 0.29 5.50 11.90
N ILE A 123 -0.97 5.94 11.93
CA ILE A 123 -2.03 5.38 11.08
C ILE A 123 -1.76 5.59 9.58
N TYR A 124 -2.36 4.75 8.75
CA TYR A 124 -2.47 5.03 7.31
C TYR A 124 -3.92 4.92 6.82
N ASN A 125 -4.17 5.58 5.69
CA ASN A 125 -5.43 5.53 4.98
C ASN A 125 -5.22 4.87 3.62
N ILE A 126 -6.24 4.16 3.15
CA ILE A 126 -6.24 3.57 1.81
C ILE A 126 -6.45 4.69 0.78
N THR A 127 -5.76 4.59 -0.35
CA THR A 127 -5.90 5.49 -1.49
C THR A 127 -5.88 4.70 -2.79
N THR A 128 -6.50 5.23 -3.84
CA THR A 128 -6.52 4.61 -5.17
C THR A 128 -5.32 5.05 -6.00
N TYR A 129 -5.01 4.27 -7.03
CA TYR A 129 -3.96 4.62 -8.01
C TYR A 129 -4.28 5.95 -8.70
N ALA A 130 -5.55 6.16 -9.09
CA ALA A 130 -6.00 7.40 -9.73
C ALA A 130 -5.76 8.62 -8.84
N ARG A 131 -6.08 8.54 -7.54
CA ARG A 131 -5.85 9.64 -6.58
C ARG A 131 -4.37 9.94 -6.37
N LEU A 132 -3.52 8.91 -6.35
CA LEU A 132 -2.07 9.11 -6.26
C LEU A 132 -1.51 9.78 -7.53
N GLN A 133 -1.98 9.37 -8.71
CA GLN A 133 -1.62 9.99 -9.98
C GLN A 133 -2.04 11.46 -10.07
N GLU A 134 -3.24 11.78 -9.57
CA GLU A 134 -3.71 13.17 -9.46
C GLU A 134 -2.79 14.02 -8.58
N GLY A 135 -2.35 13.48 -7.44
CA GLY A 135 -1.37 14.14 -6.56
C GLY A 135 -0.08 14.53 -7.29
N PHE A 136 0.42 13.70 -8.21
CA PHE A 136 1.59 14.06 -9.03
C PHE A 136 1.31 15.13 -10.08
N ARG A 137 0.08 15.24 -10.58
CA ARG A 137 -0.32 16.27 -11.56
C ARG A 137 -0.50 17.64 -10.88
N ASN A 138 -0.98 17.64 -9.65
CA ASN A 138 -1.23 18.83 -8.85
C ASN A 138 0.03 19.37 -8.15
N VAL A 139 1.21 18.85 -8.50
CA VAL A 139 2.49 19.38 -8.05
C VAL A 139 3.26 19.93 -9.26
N ILE A 140 3.50 21.23 -9.27
CA ILE A 140 4.39 21.93 -10.22
C ILE A 140 5.56 22.51 -9.43
N LEU A 141 6.80 22.12 -9.75
CA LEU A 141 8.02 22.57 -9.05
C LEU A 141 7.97 22.38 -7.51
N GLY A 142 7.24 21.38 -7.02
CA GLY A 142 7.07 21.13 -5.58
C GLY A 142 5.95 21.93 -4.90
N ILE A 143 5.19 22.73 -5.65
CA ILE A 143 4.05 23.50 -5.14
C ILE A 143 2.76 22.77 -5.46
N ASP A 144 1.95 22.52 -4.43
CA ASP A 144 0.59 21.99 -4.54
C ASP A 144 -0.35 23.07 -5.14
N ILE A 145 -0.90 22.80 -6.32
CA ILE A 145 -1.81 23.70 -7.04
C ILE A 145 -3.30 23.37 -6.82
N THR A 146 -3.63 22.33 -6.05
CA THR A 146 -5.02 21.91 -5.79
C THR A 146 -5.81 23.03 -5.10
N GLY A 147 -5.16 23.80 -4.23
CA GLY A 147 -5.76 24.97 -3.57
C GLY A 147 -6.04 26.16 -4.50
N TRP A 148 -5.39 26.24 -5.66
CA TRP A 148 -5.63 27.28 -6.67
C TRP A 148 -6.82 26.96 -7.56
N GLN A 149 -7.04 25.68 -7.88
CA GLN A 149 -8.21 25.24 -8.65
C GLN A 149 -9.50 25.43 -7.85
N LYS A 150 -9.50 25.04 -6.58
CA LYS A 150 -10.68 25.15 -5.71
C LYS A 150 -11.14 26.59 -5.52
N ARG A 151 -10.22 27.55 -5.37
CA ARG A 151 -10.56 28.99 -5.30
C ARG A 151 -11.20 29.53 -6.58
N ARG A 152 -10.75 29.07 -7.75
CA ARG A 152 -11.32 29.50 -9.03
C ARG A 152 -12.72 28.96 -9.31
N GLU A 153 -13.05 27.79 -8.75
CA GLU A 153 -14.38 27.21 -8.81
C GLU A 153 -15.34 27.88 -7.81
N GLU A 154 -14.83 28.36 -6.67
CA GLU A 154 -15.58 29.16 -5.70
C GLU A 154 -15.81 30.62 -6.15
N GLU A 155 -14.99 31.12 -7.07
CA GLU A 155 -15.07 32.47 -7.66
C GLU A 155 -15.87 32.52 -9.00
N SER A 156 -16.39 31.39 -9.48
CA SER A 156 -17.20 31.28 -10.71
C SER A 156 -18.66 30.91 -10.44
#